data_AF-A0AAX6MRD5-F1
#
_entry.id   AF-A0AAX6MRD5-F1
#
_cell.length_a   1.000
_cell.length_b   1.000
_cell.length_c   1.000
_cell.angle_alpha   90.00
_cell.angle_beta   90.00
_cell.angle_gamma   90.00
#
_symmetry.space_group_name_H-M   'P 1'
#
loop_
_entity.id
_entity.type
_entity.pdbx_description
1 polymer ?
#
loop_
_entity_poly.entity_id
_entity_poly.type
_entity_poly.pdbx_seq_one_letter_code
_entity_poly.pdbx_strand_id
1 'polypeptide(L)'
;MSADFAYAVEPLQTSVLASPSERLADKVMAQVMNEPPPPPLDQRQLFRLYENYETTIDQQIMALSNADDVYCLQEIIPRFPSLQEIAMSSDFWFWHGKHKTPFDGCLVLPNDELQPVGCRHLDSLLSAISQTDIKLRRLTAGLLSWWFFHKPAAELRNTLSFCSNLTCLELCIDTGENNRDATLADDLIVGTDVPECRRLLRTGLLRDFIRSLSQLQTLYVVFNWHSEEEGYPARLKDIMEPKHRWEHLRSLTLGNIICERQDMMSMLKRHKSTLKELCLRDIRLKSTSWQLLLPKIRRTMDLDEACICGEIYGLEENPPYPEYWDLSLPDASEDLLRDEINEYLVNGEIKRCPLNHYYNR
;
A
#
# COMPACT_ATOMS: atom_id res chain seq x y z
N MET A 1 -65.55 21.89 -29.01
CA MET A 1 -64.62 22.93 -29.49
C MET A 1 -63.24 22.52 -29.03
N SER A 2 -62.50 21.93 -29.98
CA SER A 2 -61.08 21.62 -29.88
C SER A 2 -60.29 22.90 -30.13
N ALA A 3 -59.19 23.11 -29.41
CA ALA A 3 -58.21 24.13 -29.76
C ALA A 3 -56.81 23.56 -29.54
N ASP A 4 -56.21 23.21 -30.67
CA ASP A 4 -54.80 22.88 -30.87
C ASP A 4 -53.90 24.08 -30.56
N PHE A 5 -52.74 23.84 -29.95
CA PHE A 5 -51.57 24.72 -30.08
C PHE A 5 -50.35 23.86 -30.38
N ALA A 6 -49.97 23.88 -31.66
CA ALA A 6 -48.69 23.37 -32.14
C ALA A 6 -47.62 24.45 -31.89
N TYR A 7 -46.58 24.10 -31.14
CA TYR A 7 -45.31 24.84 -31.16
C TYR A 7 -44.28 23.99 -31.90
N ALA A 8 -43.78 24.55 -33.01
CA ALA A 8 -42.64 24.02 -33.75
C ALA A 8 -41.37 24.18 -32.91
N VAL A 9 -40.61 23.09 -32.75
CA VAL A 9 -39.27 23.09 -32.15
C VAL A 9 -38.27 22.93 -33.31
N GLU A 10 -37.46 23.96 -33.55
CA GLU A 10 -36.29 23.86 -34.42
C GLU A 10 -35.20 22.99 -33.76
N PRO A 11 -34.46 22.16 -34.51
CA PRO A 11 -33.37 21.39 -33.95
C PRO A 11 -32.11 22.26 -33.74
N LEU A 12 -31.68 22.37 -32.48
CA LEU A 12 -30.36 22.87 -32.09
C LEU A 12 -29.28 21.96 -32.70
N GLN A 13 -28.54 22.48 -33.69
CA GLN A 13 -27.26 21.92 -34.12
C GLN A 13 -26.21 22.18 -33.02
N THR A 14 -26.04 21.23 -32.11
CA THR A 14 -24.87 21.19 -31.23
C THR A 14 -23.68 20.60 -31.99
N SER A 15 -22.80 21.50 -32.44
CA SER A 15 -21.48 21.14 -32.96
C SER A 15 -20.66 20.52 -31.82
N VAL A 16 -20.42 19.20 -31.89
CA VAL A 16 -19.48 18.49 -31.02
C VAL A 16 -18.06 18.81 -31.49
N LEU A 17 -17.55 19.97 -31.09
CA LEU A 17 -16.14 20.28 -31.16
C LEU A 17 -15.58 20.19 -29.74
N ALA A 18 -14.80 19.14 -29.48
CA ALA A 18 -14.07 18.96 -28.23
C ALA A 18 -13.33 20.24 -27.85
N SER A 19 -13.35 20.55 -26.55
CA SER A 19 -12.77 21.77 -26.02
C SER A 19 -11.26 21.82 -26.29
N PRO A 20 -10.65 23.01 -26.45
CA PRO A 20 -9.22 23.12 -26.68
C PRO A 20 -8.34 22.49 -25.58
N SER A 21 -8.87 22.32 -24.36
CA SER A 21 -8.15 21.71 -23.23
C SER A 21 -8.14 20.17 -23.28
N GLU A 22 -9.22 19.53 -23.75
CA GLU A 22 -9.26 18.06 -23.91
C GLU A 22 -8.27 17.59 -24.98
N ARG A 23 -8.15 18.35 -26.08
CA ARG A 23 -7.14 18.11 -27.13
C ARG A 23 -5.70 18.30 -26.66
N LEU A 24 -5.49 18.98 -25.53
CA LEU A 24 -4.16 19.18 -24.95
C LEU A 24 -3.78 17.97 -24.08
N ALA A 25 -4.72 17.43 -23.30
CA ALA A 25 -4.51 16.22 -22.49
C ALA A 25 -4.20 14.98 -23.35
N ASP A 26 -4.95 14.78 -24.44
CA ASP A 26 -4.72 13.66 -25.38
C ASP A 26 -3.35 13.75 -26.08
N LYS A 27 -2.91 14.99 -26.39
CA LYS A 27 -1.59 15.24 -26.99
C LYS A 27 -0.45 15.00 -26.00
N VAL A 28 -0.64 15.35 -24.73
CA VAL A 28 0.35 15.15 -23.67
C VAL A 28 0.50 13.66 -23.36
N MET A 29 -0.60 12.91 -23.25
CA MET A 29 -0.57 11.45 -23.04
C MET A 29 0.05 10.68 -24.22
N ALA A 30 -0.27 11.07 -25.46
CA ALA A 30 0.33 10.47 -26.67
C ALA A 30 1.83 10.79 -26.81
N GLN A 31 2.27 12.00 -26.40
CA GLN A 31 3.69 12.36 -26.35
C GLN A 31 4.47 11.58 -25.30
N VAL A 32 3.85 11.20 -24.19
CA VAL A 32 4.48 10.37 -23.14
C VAL A 32 4.59 8.90 -23.56
N MET A 33 3.68 8.40 -24.40
CA MET A 33 3.60 6.98 -24.77
C MET A 33 4.24 6.62 -26.13
N ASN A 34 4.75 7.58 -26.90
CA ASN A 34 5.30 7.36 -28.26
C ASN A 34 4.31 6.66 -29.24
N GLU A 35 3.01 6.73 -28.98
CA GLU A 35 1.98 6.15 -29.86
C GLU A 35 1.35 7.24 -30.74
N PRO A 36 1.12 6.98 -32.04
CA PRO A 36 0.40 7.91 -32.89
C PRO A 36 -1.03 8.10 -32.34
N PRO A 37 -1.57 9.33 -32.37
CA PRO A 37 -2.94 9.56 -31.91
C PRO A 37 -3.90 8.67 -32.70
N PRO A 38 -4.91 8.09 -32.04
CA PRO A 38 -5.87 7.23 -32.74
C PRO A 38 -6.53 8.01 -33.88
N PRO A 39 -6.83 7.35 -35.02
CA PRO A 39 -7.46 8.01 -36.15
C PRO A 39 -8.79 8.64 -35.72
N PRO A 40 -9.17 9.80 -36.28
CA PRO A 40 -10.43 10.45 -35.94
C PRO A 40 -11.60 9.50 -36.24
N LEU A 41 -12.37 9.21 -35.20
CA LEU A 41 -13.54 8.34 -35.28
C LEU A 41 -14.74 9.13 -35.80
N ASP A 42 -15.52 8.54 -36.69
CA ASP A 42 -16.81 9.11 -37.08
C ASP A 42 -17.85 8.95 -35.96
N GLN A 43 -18.93 9.72 -36.03
CA GLN A 43 -19.95 9.73 -34.98
C GLN A 43 -20.60 8.35 -34.76
N ARG A 44 -20.75 7.53 -35.81
CA ARG A 44 -21.34 6.19 -35.69
C ARG A 44 -20.37 5.22 -35.01
N GLN A 45 -19.07 5.34 -35.30
CA GLN A 45 -18.02 4.59 -34.63
C GLN A 45 -17.97 4.95 -33.14
N LEU A 46 -18.06 6.24 -32.81
CA LEU A 46 -18.13 6.69 -31.41
C LEU A 46 -19.34 6.11 -30.67
N PHE A 47 -20.53 6.18 -31.25
CA PHE A 47 -21.74 5.60 -30.63
C PHE A 47 -21.58 4.10 -30.37
N ARG A 48 -21.06 3.33 -31.33
CA ARG A 48 -20.83 1.88 -31.14
C ARG A 48 -19.79 1.59 -30.06
N LEU A 49 -18.73 2.37 -29.99
CA LEU A 49 -17.72 2.20 -28.94
C LEU A 49 -18.30 2.52 -27.56
N TYR A 50 -19.15 3.54 -27.47
CA TYR A 50 -19.84 3.88 -26.23
C TYR A 50 -20.84 2.78 -25.80
N GLU A 51 -21.67 2.26 -26.71
CA GLU A 51 -22.57 1.14 -26.42
C GLU A 51 -21.81 -0.11 -25.96
N ASN A 52 -20.67 -0.42 -26.59
CA ASN A 52 -19.80 -1.52 -26.18
C ASN A 52 -19.18 -1.27 -24.79
N TYR A 53 -18.77 -0.02 -24.52
CA TYR A 53 -18.25 0.40 -23.23
C TYR A 53 -19.29 0.20 -22.12
N GLU A 54 -20.51 0.72 -22.30
CA GLU A 54 -21.62 0.56 -21.34
C GLU A 54 -21.92 -0.92 -21.09
N THR A 55 -22.04 -1.70 -22.17
CA THR A 55 -22.29 -3.15 -22.07
C THR A 55 -21.18 -3.88 -21.30
N THR A 56 -19.92 -3.50 -21.52
CA THR A 56 -18.77 -4.13 -20.85
C THR A 56 -18.73 -3.79 -19.36
N ILE A 57 -19.05 -2.54 -19.00
CA ILE A 57 -19.18 -2.13 -17.60
C ILE A 57 -20.29 -2.92 -16.91
N ASP A 58 -21.47 -2.99 -17.51
CA ASP A 58 -22.59 -3.74 -16.94
C ASP A 58 -22.23 -5.21 -16.71
N GLN A 59 -21.50 -5.83 -17.65
CA GLN A 59 -20.99 -7.19 -17.50
C GLN A 59 -19.99 -7.33 -16.35
N GLN A 60 -19.06 -6.38 -16.19
CA GLN A 60 -18.09 -6.38 -15.09
C GLN A 60 -18.79 -6.21 -13.74
N ILE A 61 -19.73 -5.28 -13.63
CA ILE A 61 -20.54 -5.07 -12.42
C ILE A 61 -21.36 -6.32 -12.09
N MET A 62 -22.00 -6.95 -13.08
CA MET A 62 -22.74 -8.19 -12.87
C MET A 62 -21.83 -9.34 -12.41
N ALA A 63 -20.66 -9.52 -13.02
CA ALA A 63 -19.70 -10.56 -12.61
C ALA A 63 -19.26 -10.38 -11.16
N LEU A 64 -18.97 -9.13 -10.75
CA LEU A 64 -18.65 -8.79 -9.36
C LEU A 64 -19.85 -9.02 -8.43
N SER A 65 -21.06 -8.68 -8.86
CA SER A 65 -22.28 -8.83 -8.05
C SER A 65 -22.66 -10.30 -7.82
N ASN A 66 -22.41 -11.15 -8.82
CA ASN A 66 -22.68 -12.59 -8.77
C ASN A 66 -21.57 -13.40 -8.09
N ALA A 67 -20.46 -12.76 -7.72
CA ALA A 67 -19.26 -13.40 -7.20
C ALA A 67 -18.61 -14.40 -8.17
N ASP A 68 -18.73 -14.15 -9.48
CA ASP A 68 -18.16 -15.00 -10.53
C ASP A 68 -16.63 -15.08 -10.43
N ASP A 69 -16.00 -13.99 -10.01
CA ASP A 69 -14.56 -13.91 -9.66
C ASP A 69 -14.18 -14.90 -8.55
N VAL A 70 -15.00 -15.00 -7.49
CA VAL A 70 -14.76 -15.89 -6.35
C VAL A 70 -14.91 -17.35 -6.77
N TYR A 71 -15.97 -17.68 -7.51
CA TYR A 71 -16.19 -19.04 -8.01
C TYR A 71 -15.08 -19.47 -8.96
N CYS A 72 -14.61 -18.57 -9.82
CA CYS A 72 -13.48 -18.79 -10.70
C CYS A 72 -12.22 -19.15 -9.89
N LEU A 73 -11.89 -18.38 -8.84
CA LEU A 73 -10.74 -18.67 -7.97
C LEU A 73 -10.88 -20.01 -7.25
N GLN A 74 -12.07 -20.34 -6.74
CA GLN A 74 -12.35 -21.61 -6.07
C GLN A 74 -12.24 -22.81 -7.02
N GLU A 75 -12.60 -22.66 -8.30
CA GLU A 75 -12.43 -23.71 -9.30
C GLU A 75 -10.95 -23.90 -9.70
N ILE A 76 -10.22 -22.79 -9.82
CA ILE A 76 -8.90 -22.76 -10.45
C ILE A 76 -7.78 -23.07 -9.44
N ILE A 77 -7.77 -22.49 -8.24
CA ILE A 77 -6.69 -22.64 -7.25
C ILE A 77 -6.38 -24.11 -6.90
N PRO A 78 -7.38 -24.99 -6.68
CA PRO A 78 -7.11 -26.41 -6.40
C PRO A 78 -6.35 -27.15 -7.50
N ARG A 79 -6.33 -26.62 -8.73
CA ARG A 79 -5.58 -27.21 -9.86
C ARG A 79 -4.09 -26.89 -9.81
N PHE A 80 -3.65 -26.08 -8.85
CA PHE A 80 -2.25 -25.74 -8.60
C PHE A 80 -1.78 -26.31 -7.25
N PRO A 81 -1.63 -27.63 -7.11
CA PRO A 81 -1.27 -28.25 -5.83
C PRO A 81 0.13 -27.84 -5.32
N SER A 82 0.98 -27.32 -6.21
CA SER A 82 2.31 -26.80 -5.89
C SER A 82 2.34 -25.28 -5.67
N LEU A 83 1.19 -24.61 -5.59
CA LEU A 83 1.12 -23.18 -5.34
C LEU A 83 1.78 -22.85 -4.00
N GLN A 84 2.70 -21.89 -3.99
CA GLN A 84 3.44 -21.48 -2.77
C GLN A 84 3.32 -19.99 -2.49
N GLU A 85 2.92 -19.20 -3.48
CA GLU A 85 2.94 -17.75 -3.40
C GLU A 85 1.66 -17.19 -4.00
N ILE A 86 1.07 -16.23 -3.29
CA ILE A 86 -0.08 -15.48 -3.76
C ILE A 86 0.19 -14.00 -3.51
N ALA A 87 -0.01 -13.22 -4.56
CA ALA A 87 0.02 -11.78 -4.52
C ALA A 87 -1.34 -11.24 -4.92
N MET A 88 -1.97 -10.50 -4.02
CA MET A 88 -3.15 -9.70 -4.31
C MET A 88 -2.67 -8.29 -4.70
N SER A 89 -2.93 -7.90 -5.94
CA SER A 89 -2.77 -6.49 -6.34
C SER A 89 -4.04 -5.72 -6.04
N SER A 90 -3.87 -4.48 -5.59
CA SER A 90 -4.91 -3.45 -5.54
C SER A 90 -4.22 -2.08 -5.63
N ASP A 91 -3.23 -2.00 -6.52
CA ASP A 91 -2.54 -0.78 -6.98
C ASP A 91 -1.23 -0.45 -6.24
N PHE A 92 -1.18 -0.39 -4.91
CA PHE A 92 0.01 0.17 -4.20
C PHE A 92 1.35 -0.56 -4.47
N TRP A 93 1.34 -1.87 -4.72
CA TRP A 93 2.56 -2.67 -4.80
C TRP A 93 3.11 -2.91 -6.20
N PHE A 94 2.31 -2.68 -7.23
CA PHE A 94 2.78 -2.79 -8.61
C PHE A 94 3.56 -1.55 -9.06
N TRP A 95 3.61 -0.50 -8.22
CA TRP A 95 4.44 0.69 -8.41
C TRP A 95 5.94 0.43 -8.27
N HIS A 96 6.39 -0.74 -7.78
CA HIS A 96 7.80 -1.14 -7.82
C HIS A 96 8.33 -1.49 -9.24
N GLY A 97 7.59 -1.11 -10.28
CA GLY A 97 8.13 -0.91 -11.63
C GLY A 97 7.29 -1.54 -12.73
N LYS A 98 6.71 -0.73 -13.63
CA LYS A 98 6.29 -1.08 -15.02
C LYS A 98 5.51 -2.39 -15.24
N HIS A 99 4.96 -3.02 -14.21
CA HIS A 99 4.29 -4.30 -14.32
C HIS A 99 2.79 -4.08 -14.47
N LYS A 100 2.22 -4.70 -15.50
CA LYS A 100 0.78 -4.66 -15.69
C LYS A 100 0.07 -5.29 -14.50
N THR A 101 -0.93 -4.60 -13.95
CA THR A 101 -1.79 -5.21 -12.93
C THR A 101 -2.77 -6.18 -13.59
N PRO A 102 -3.34 -7.15 -12.85
CA PRO A 102 -4.46 -7.96 -13.35
C PRO A 102 -5.69 -7.13 -13.74
N PHE A 103 -5.75 -5.86 -13.32
CA PHE A 103 -6.84 -4.93 -13.60
C PHE A 103 -6.51 -3.95 -14.73
N ASP A 104 -5.32 -4.04 -15.33
CA ASP A 104 -4.97 -3.22 -16.49
C ASP A 104 -5.93 -3.51 -17.65
N GLY A 105 -6.71 -2.50 -18.04
CA GLY A 105 -7.72 -2.62 -19.08
C GLY A 105 -9.11 -3.02 -18.59
N CYS A 106 -9.31 -3.20 -17.28
CA CYS A 106 -10.65 -3.19 -16.70
C CYS A 106 -11.23 -1.76 -16.77
N LEU A 107 -12.51 -1.65 -17.15
CA LEU A 107 -13.22 -0.37 -17.19
C LEU A 107 -13.76 0.01 -15.81
N VAL A 108 -14.03 -1.02 -15.00
CA VAL A 108 -14.38 -0.91 -13.59
C VAL A 108 -13.12 -1.20 -12.77
N LEU A 109 -12.64 -0.21 -12.03
CA LEU A 109 -11.58 -0.43 -11.05
C LEU A 109 -12.20 -1.13 -9.83
N PRO A 110 -11.73 -2.35 -9.47
CA PRO A 110 -12.31 -3.07 -8.34
C PRO A 110 -12.20 -2.30 -7.03
N ASN A 111 -11.22 -1.42 -6.89
CA ASN A 111 -11.06 -0.58 -5.72
C ASN A 111 -12.19 0.46 -5.57
N ASP A 112 -12.83 0.90 -6.66
CA ASP A 112 -13.93 1.87 -6.59
C ASP A 112 -15.26 1.17 -6.21
N GLU A 113 -15.50 -0.02 -6.74
CA GLU A 113 -16.75 -0.76 -6.54
C GLU A 113 -16.74 -1.71 -5.33
N LEU A 114 -15.57 -2.22 -4.93
CA LEU A 114 -15.43 -3.23 -3.88
C LEU A 114 -14.81 -2.64 -2.62
N GLN A 115 -15.61 -1.86 -1.90
CA GLN A 115 -15.27 -1.32 -0.59
C GLN A 115 -15.67 -2.30 0.53
N PRO A 116 -14.85 -2.47 1.59
CA PRO A 116 -13.53 -1.85 1.79
C PRO A 116 -12.45 -2.47 0.89
N VAL A 117 -11.53 -1.63 0.41
CA VAL A 117 -10.47 -2.01 -0.55
C VAL A 117 -9.69 -3.27 -0.14
N GLY A 118 -9.46 -4.17 -1.10
CA GLY A 118 -8.66 -5.39 -0.90
C GLY A 118 -9.27 -6.48 -0.01
N CYS A 119 -10.25 -6.18 0.86
CA CYS A 119 -10.80 -7.15 1.82
C CYS A 119 -11.44 -8.36 1.14
N ARG A 120 -12.37 -8.12 0.20
CA ARG A 120 -13.05 -9.19 -0.54
C ARG A 120 -12.07 -10.03 -1.36
N HIS A 121 -11.10 -9.38 -2.01
CA HIS A 121 -10.09 -10.06 -2.81
C HIS A 121 -9.25 -11.03 -1.97
N LEU A 122 -8.75 -10.56 -0.82
CA LEU A 122 -7.97 -11.38 0.09
C LEU A 122 -8.82 -12.53 0.65
N ASP A 123 -10.07 -12.26 1.04
CA ASP A 123 -11.00 -13.29 1.50
C ASP A 123 -11.29 -14.36 0.45
N SER A 124 -11.46 -13.96 -0.81
CA SER A 124 -11.75 -14.88 -1.90
C SER A 124 -10.56 -15.80 -2.17
N LEU A 125 -9.35 -15.25 -2.17
CA LEU A 125 -8.11 -16.02 -2.29
C LEU A 125 -7.94 -17.01 -1.13
N LEU A 126 -8.07 -16.53 0.11
CA LEU A 126 -7.90 -17.36 1.31
C LEU A 126 -8.99 -18.44 1.41
N SER A 127 -10.23 -18.13 1.03
CA SER A 127 -11.34 -19.08 0.96
C SER A 127 -11.05 -20.21 -0.03
N ALA A 128 -10.57 -19.89 -1.23
CA ALA A 128 -10.20 -20.89 -2.22
C ALA A 128 -9.04 -21.79 -1.75
N ILE A 129 -8.02 -21.23 -1.09
CA ILE A 129 -6.91 -22.01 -0.52
C ILE A 129 -7.40 -22.90 0.62
N SER A 130 -8.32 -22.43 1.46
CA SER A 130 -8.80 -23.16 2.65
C SER A 130 -9.44 -24.51 2.32
N GLN A 131 -9.84 -24.71 1.07
CA GLN A 131 -10.44 -25.94 0.54
C GLN A 131 -9.38 -26.92 -0.01
N THR A 132 -8.09 -26.64 0.19
CA THR A 132 -6.97 -27.39 -0.40
C THR A 132 -5.90 -27.74 0.65
N ASP A 133 -4.99 -28.65 0.30
CA ASP A 133 -3.80 -28.98 1.11
C ASP A 133 -2.59 -28.06 0.81
N ILE A 134 -2.83 -26.92 0.15
CA ILE A 134 -1.78 -25.99 -0.25
C ILE A 134 -1.10 -25.39 1.00
N LYS A 135 0.24 -25.41 1.00
CA LYS A 135 1.06 -24.82 2.07
C LYS A 135 1.71 -23.54 1.58
N LEU A 136 0.99 -22.43 1.74
CA LEU A 136 1.46 -21.13 1.31
C LEU A 136 2.72 -20.72 2.07
N ARG A 137 3.71 -20.20 1.33
CA ARG A 137 4.98 -19.68 1.86
C ARG A 137 5.07 -18.16 1.76
N ARG A 138 4.45 -17.55 0.76
CA ARG A 138 4.41 -16.09 0.57
C ARG A 138 2.98 -15.60 0.41
N LEU A 139 2.62 -14.61 1.21
CA LEU A 139 1.40 -13.85 1.05
C LEU A 139 1.75 -12.37 0.92
N THR A 140 1.47 -11.80 -0.25
CA THR A 140 1.53 -10.36 -0.48
C THR A 140 0.10 -9.86 -0.61
N ALA A 141 -0.39 -9.19 0.44
CA ALA A 141 -1.63 -8.46 0.38
C ALA A 141 -1.30 -7.02 0.03
N GLY A 142 -1.80 -6.60 -1.14
CA GLY A 142 -1.64 -5.28 -1.74
C GLY A 142 -2.15 -4.13 -0.87
N LEU A 143 -2.85 -3.17 -1.47
CA LEU A 143 -3.63 -2.19 -0.71
C LEU A 143 -4.81 -2.90 -0.03
N LEU A 144 -4.75 -3.03 1.30
CA LEU A 144 -5.72 -3.76 2.10
C LEU A 144 -6.30 -2.84 3.16
N SER A 145 -7.62 -2.65 3.15
CA SER A 145 -8.27 -1.87 4.20
C SER A 145 -8.04 -2.47 5.58
N TRP A 146 -7.73 -1.61 6.56
CA TRP A 146 -7.61 -1.99 7.97
C TRP A 146 -8.87 -2.72 8.50
N TRP A 147 -10.03 -2.49 7.88
CA TRP A 147 -11.30 -3.17 8.17
C TRP A 147 -11.21 -4.70 8.04
N PHE A 148 -10.27 -5.24 7.28
CA PHE A 148 -10.03 -6.68 7.19
C PHE A 148 -9.84 -7.31 8.58
N PHE A 149 -9.16 -6.61 9.48
CA PHE A 149 -8.88 -7.09 10.83
C PHE A 149 -10.08 -6.96 11.80
N HIS A 150 -11.21 -6.38 11.35
CA HIS A 150 -12.43 -6.26 12.16
C HIS A 150 -13.22 -7.58 12.25
N LYS A 151 -12.81 -8.60 11.49
CA LYS A 151 -13.39 -9.95 11.54
C LYS A 151 -13.35 -10.56 12.95
N PRO A 152 -14.33 -11.42 13.30
CA PRO A 152 -14.28 -12.16 14.56
C PRO A 152 -12.95 -12.89 14.74
N ALA A 153 -12.37 -12.85 15.95
CA ALA A 153 -11.06 -13.44 16.22
C ALA A 153 -11.00 -14.95 15.88
N ALA A 154 -12.11 -15.67 15.94
CA ALA A 154 -12.18 -17.08 15.53
C ALA A 154 -12.00 -17.25 14.01
N GLU A 155 -12.58 -16.35 13.21
CA GLU A 155 -12.44 -16.36 11.75
C GLU A 155 -10.99 -16.05 11.35
N LEU A 156 -10.40 -14.98 11.90
CA LEU A 156 -8.99 -14.65 11.69
C LEU A 156 -8.07 -15.81 12.10
N ARG A 157 -8.39 -16.53 13.20
CA ARG A 157 -7.64 -17.71 13.63
C ARG A 157 -7.79 -18.92 12.72
N ASN A 158 -8.94 -19.11 12.09
CA ASN A 158 -9.09 -20.18 11.12
C ASN A 158 -8.27 -19.87 9.87
N THR A 159 -8.32 -18.61 9.40
CA THR A 159 -7.46 -18.10 8.33
C THR A 159 -5.97 -18.29 8.65
N LEU A 160 -5.58 -18.13 9.93
CA LEU A 160 -4.21 -18.32 10.41
C LEU A 160 -3.67 -19.74 10.28
N SER A 161 -4.51 -20.77 10.34
CA SER A 161 -4.04 -22.16 10.27
C SER A 161 -3.34 -22.47 8.93
N PHE A 162 -3.83 -21.85 7.85
CA PHE A 162 -3.30 -21.97 6.49
C PHE A 162 -1.99 -21.18 6.30
N CYS A 163 -1.81 -20.11 7.10
CA CYS A 163 -0.65 -19.25 7.05
C CYS A 163 0.52 -19.76 7.91
N SER A 164 0.39 -20.89 8.59
CA SER A 164 1.40 -21.41 9.53
C SER A 164 2.78 -21.69 8.90
N ASN A 165 2.82 -21.91 7.57
CA ASN A 165 4.05 -22.14 6.81
C ASN A 165 4.60 -20.87 6.14
N LEU A 166 3.98 -19.70 6.35
CA LEU A 166 4.45 -18.47 5.75
C LEU A 166 5.87 -18.14 6.20
N THR A 167 6.73 -17.99 5.21
CA THR A 167 8.08 -17.43 5.36
C THR A 167 8.10 -15.96 4.95
N CYS A 168 7.13 -15.49 4.18
CA CYS A 168 7.02 -14.09 3.78
C CYS A 168 5.58 -13.59 3.93
N LEU A 169 5.45 -12.45 4.60
CA LEU A 169 4.20 -11.71 4.74
C LEU A 169 4.45 -10.24 4.38
N GLU A 170 3.68 -9.75 3.42
CA GLU A 170 3.71 -8.36 3.00
C GLU A 170 2.29 -7.78 3.05
N LEU A 171 2.13 -6.71 3.82
CA LEU A 171 0.86 -6.02 4.03
C LEU A 171 1.05 -4.51 3.78
N CYS A 172 0.31 -3.94 2.84
CA CYS A 172 0.07 -2.49 2.82
C CYS A 172 -1.34 -2.21 3.32
N ILE A 173 -1.44 -1.56 4.48
CA ILE A 173 -2.71 -1.32 5.14
C ILE A 173 -3.19 0.07 4.78
N ASP A 174 -4.34 0.12 4.12
CA ASP A 174 -5.06 1.36 3.84
C ASP A 174 -5.64 1.94 5.13
N THR A 175 -5.43 3.24 5.34
CA THR A 175 -5.89 4.01 6.51
C THR A 175 -6.82 5.16 6.13
N GLY A 176 -7.47 5.05 4.98
CA GLY A 176 -8.54 5.92 4.55
C GLY A 176 -8.05 7.16 3.82
N GLU A 177 -8.77 7.50 2.77
CA GLU A 177 -8.64 8.71 1.97
C GLU A 177 -10.06 9.20 1.68
N ASN A 178 -10.36 10.45 2.02
CA ASN A 178 -11.68 11.01 1.74
C ASN A 178 -11.63 11.81 0.44
N ASN A 179 -12.06 11.17 -0.64
CA ASN A 179 -12.18 11.78 -1.97
C ASN A 179 -13.57 12.37 -2.24
N ARG A 180 -14.40 12.60 -1.21
CA ARG A 180 -15.84 12.89 -1.44
C ARG A 180 -16.17 14.21 -2.11
N ASP A 181 -15.22 15.15 -2.27
CA ASP A 181 -15.46 16.43 -2.96
C ASP A 181 -14.18 17.05 -3.59
N ALA A 182 -13.09 16.30 -3.77
CA ALA A 182 -11.81 16.84 -4.24
C ALA A 182 -11.87 17.17 -5.75
N THR A 183 -12.50 18.29 -6.09
CA THR A 183 -12.45 18.88 -7.44
C THR A 183 -11.07 19.47 -7.78
N LEU A 184 -10.20 19.59 -6.77
CA LEU A 184 -8.81 20.00 -6.84
C LEU A 184 -7.97 19.08 -5.95
N ALA A 185 -6.75 18.73 -6.40
CA ALA A 185 -5.83 17.85 -5.67
C ALA A 185 -5.44 18.36 -4.26
N ASP A 186 -5.64 19.65 -3.98
CA ASP A 186 -5.30 20.29 -2.70
C ASP A 186 -6.30 20.01 -1.56
N ASP A 187 -7.48 19.43 -1.85
CA ASP A 187 -8.49 19.11 -0.83
C ASP A 187 -8.45 17.64 -0.36
N LEU A 188 -7.42 16.89 -0.76
CA LEU A 188 -7.30 15.48 -0.41
C LEU A 188 -6.97 15.29 1.07
N ILE A 189 -7.96 14.83 1.85
CA ILE A 189 -7.75 14.48 3.25
C ILE A 189 -7.37 12.99 3.33
N VAL A 190 -6.12 12.73 3.67
CA VAL A 190 -5.56 11.39 3.86
C VAL A 190 -5.54 10.98 5.33
N GLY A 191 -5.51 9.67 5.58
CA GLY A 191 -5.45 9.13 6.93
C GLY A 191 -6.74 9.32 7.74
N THR A 192 -7.89 9.43 7.07
CA THR A 192 -9.18 9.68 7.74
C THR A 192 -9.58 8.60 8.73
N ASP A 193 -9.11 7.37 8.53
CA ASP A 193 -9.43 6.23 9.37
C ASP A 193 -8.30 5.89 10.36
N VAL A 194 -7.25 6.71 10.44
CA VAL A 194 -6.13 6.51 11.36
C VAL A 194 -6.59 6.28 12.81
N PRO A 195 -7.55 7.04 13.39
CA PRO A 195 -7.99 6.83 14.77
C PRO A 195 -8.63 5.46 14.99
N GLU A 196 -9.49 5.02 14.08
CA GLU A 196 -10.21 3.74 14.10
C GLU A 196 -9.23 2.57 13.90
N CYS A 197 -8.38 2.65 12.88
CA CYS A 197 -7.34 1.67 12.60
C CYS A 197 -6.43 1.49 13.83
N ARG A 198 -5.95 2.60 14.41
CA ARG A 198 -5.13 2.59 15.62
C ARG A 198 -5.84 1.93 16.81
N ARG A 199 -7.13 2.19 16.98
CA ARG A 199 -7.94 1.59 18.06
C ARG A 199 -8.04 0.08 17.89
N LEU A 200 -8.24 -0.38 16.66
CA LEU A 200 -8.28 -1.81 16.34
C LEU A 200 -6.93 -2.49 16.55
N LEU A 201 -5.85 -1.92 16.03
CA LEU A 201 -4.51 -2.52 16.15
C LEU A 201 -4.03 -2.62 17.61
N ARG A 202 -4.43 -1.68 18.47
CA ARG A 202 -4.15 -1.72 19.92
C ARG A 202 -4.75 -2.94 20.62
N THR A 203 -5.78 -3.57 20.05
CA THR A 203 -6.32 -4.84 20.59
C THR A 203 -5.30 -5.97 20.52
N GLY A 204 -4.29 -5.86 19.64
CA GLY A 204 -3.25 -6.86 19.46
C GLY A 204 -3.56 -7.89 18.38
N LEU A 205 -4.68 -7.79 17.66
CA LEU A 205 -5.06 -8.79 16.64
C LEU A 205 -3.98 -8.98 15.56
N LEU A 206 -3.50 -7.89 14.95
CA LEU A 206 -2.42 -7.97 13.94
C LEU A 206 -1.13 -8.52 14.55
N ARG A 207 -0.77 -8.07 15.74
CA ARG A 207 0.42 -8.53 16.46
C ARG A 207 0.38 -10.03 16.77
N ASP A 208 -0.76 -10.50 17.27
CA ASP A 208 -0.97 -11.92 17.58
C ASP A 208 -0.94 -12.77 16.30
N PHE A 209 -1.48 -12.24 15.20
CA PHE A 209 -1.41 -12.83 13.87
C PHE A 209 0.05 -13.00 13.42
N ILE A 210 0.82 -11.91 13.35
CA ILE A 210 2.23 -11.95 12.89
C ILE A 210 3.10 -12.82 13.83
N ARG A 211 2.88 -12.74 15.15
CA ARG A 211 3.59 -13.56 16.14
C ARG A 211 3.41 -15.06 15.91
N SER A 212 2.28 -15.49 15.38
CA SER A 212 2.01 -16.92 15.15
C SER A 212 2.83 -17.50 13.98
N LEU A 213 3.40 -16.66 13.12
CA LEU A 213 4.18 -17.05 11.94
C LEU A 213 5.61 -17.44 12.33
N SER A 214 5.77 -18.63 12.92
CA SER A 214 7.06 -19.08 13.46
C SER A 214 8.19 -19.23 12.42
N GLN A 215 7.85 -19.42 11.15
CA GLN A 215 8.79 -19.62 10.05
C GLN A 215 9.12 -18.31 9.30
N LEU A 216 8.65 -17.16 9.80
CA LEU A 216 8.76 -15.88 9.11
C LEU A 216 10.22 -15.46 8.89
N GLN A 217 10.53 -15.17 7.64
CA GLN A 217 11.83 -14.69 7.15
C GLN A 217 11.75 -13.25 6.67
N THR A 218 10.63 -12.87 6.05
CA THR A 218 10.37 -11.52 5.55
C THR A 218 9.06 -11.01 6.13
N LEU A 219 9.13 -9.85 6.78
CA LEU A 219 7.96 -9.13 7.26
C LEU A 219 7.95 -7.73 6.68
N TYR A 220 6.89 -7.40 5.95
CA TYR A 220 6.63 -6.04 5.50
C TYR A 220 5.25 -5.61 6.01
N VAL A 221 5.21 -4.51 6.76
CA VAL A 221 3.97 -3.87 7.21
C VAL A 221 4.13 -2.37 7.06
N VAL A 222 3.40 -1.79 6.10
CA VAL A 222 3.37 -0.35 5.86
C VAL A 222 1.93 0.10 5.87
N PHE A 223 1.68 1.27 6.44
CA PHE A 223 0.41 1.97 6.29
C PHE A 223 0.55 3.01 5.19
N ASN A 224 -0.45 3.18 4.33
CA ASN A 224 -0.35 4.12 3.22
C ASN A 224 -0.33 5.58 3.70
N TRP A 225 -1.08 5.89 4.77
CA TRP A 225 -1.23 7.25 5.26
C TRP A 225 -0.99 7.38 6.77
N HIS A 226 -0.51 8.55 7.17
CA HIS A 226 -0.69 9.08 8.50
C HIS A 226 -1.65 10.27 8.42
N SER A 227 -2.19 10.70 9.55
CA SER A 227 -3.01 11.91 9.64
C SER A 227 -2.18 13.01 10.27
N GLU A 228 -2.20 14.21 9.68
CA GLU A 228 -1.53 15.38 10.26
C GLU A 228 -2.08 15.73 11.65
N GLU A 229 -3.41 15.66 11.80
CA GLU A 229 -4.11 15.97 13.04
C GLU A 229 -4.02 14.83 14.06
N GLU A 230 -4.27 13.61 13.61
CA GLU A 230 -4.45 12.47 14.49
C GLU A 230 -3.17 11.65 14.70
N GLY A 231 -2.18 11.80 13.82
CA GLY A 231 -0.87 11.14 13.86
C GLY A 231 -0.79 9.80 13.12
N TYR A 232 -0.11 8.81 13.70
CA TYR A 232 0.24 7.55 13.03
C TYR A 232 -0.73 6.39 13.33
N PRO A 233 -1.06 5.53 12.36
CA PRO A 233 -2.02 4.43 12.55
C PRO A 233 -1.55 3.38 13.56
N ALA A 234 -0.24 3.14 13.68
CA ALA A 234 0.26 2.10 14.59
C ALA A 234 1.48 2.54 15.41
N ARG A 235 1.63 1.93 16.58
CA ARG A 235 2.91 1.87 17.28
C ARG A 235 3.65 0.60 16.91
N LEU A 236 4.97 0.58 17.08
CA LEU A 236 5.78 -0.64 16.88
C LEU A 236 5.21 -1.86 17.62
N LYS A 237 4.78 -1.68 18.87
CA LYS A 237 4.19 -2.74 19.71
C LYS A 237 2.80 -3.21 19.30
N ASP A 238 2.17 -2.55 18.32
CA ASP A 238 0.86 -2.95 17.79
C ASP A 238 1.03 -3.91 16.59
N ILE A 239 2.26 -4.04 16.08
CA ILE A 239 2.66 -4.93 14.97
C ILE A 239 3.59 -6.03 15.49
N MET A 240 4.62 -5.64 16.24
CA MET A 240 5.68 -6.51 16.73
C MET A 240 5.44 -6.84 18.20
N GLU A 241 5.29 -8.13 18.53
CA GLU A 241 5.14 -8.56 19.92
C GLU A 241 6.40 -8.21 20.74
N PRO A 242 6.26 -7.38 21.80
CA PRO A 242 7.38 -7.11 22.68
C PRO A 242 7.95 -8.41 23.23
N LYS A 243 9.26 -8.54 23.22
CA LYS A 243 9.98 -9.72 23.70
C LYS A 243 9.92 -10.97 22.79
N HIS A 244 9.15 -10.97 21.72
CA HIS A 244 9.12 -12.09 20.79
C HIS A 244 10.28 -12.05 19.79
N ARG A 245 10.83 -13.22 19.45
CA ARG A 245 11.90 -13.40 18.47
C ARG A 245 11.44 -14.37 17.39
N TRP A 246 11.56 -13.96 16.14
CA TRP A 246 11.46 -14.86 14.99
C TRP A 246 12.86 -15.41 14.68
N GLU A 247 13.02 -16.73 14.74
CA GLU A 247 14.34 -17.37 14.63
C GLU A 247 14.96 -17.27 13.23
N HIS A 248 14.14 -16.94 12.22
CA HIS A 248 14.57 -16.89 10.82
C HIS A 248 14.34 -15.52 10.15
N LEU A 249 13.92 -14.50 10.91
CA LEU A 249 13.63 -13.18 10.35
C LEU A 249 14.91 -12.53 9.82
N ARG A 250 14.95 -12.37 8.50
CA ARG A 250 16.06 -11.83 7.71
C ARG A 250 15.76 -10.45 7.15
N SER A 251 14.51 -10.17 6.80
CA SER A 251 14.10 -8.92 6.17
C SER A 251 12.92 -8.31 6.91
N LEU A 252 13.02 -7.03 7.24
CA LEU A 252 11.99 -6.28 7.96
C LEU A 252 11.78 -4.90 7.32
N THR A 253 10.54 -4.66 6.91
CA THR A 253 10.07 -3.34 6.47
C THR A 253 8.92 -2.87 7.34
N LEU A 254 9.07 -1.69 7.92
CA LEU A 254 8.02 -1.02 8.68
C LEU A 254 7.81 0.39 8.13
N GLY A 255 6.56 0.77 7.89
CA GLY A 255 6.24 2.09 7.33
C GLY A 255 5.07 2.79 8.01
N ASN A 256 5.14 4.12 8.13
CA ASN A 256 4.10 4.97 8.73
C ASN A 256 3.73 4.53 10.15
N ILE A 257 4.74 4.41 11.03
CA ILE A 257 4.52 4.09 12.45
C ILE A 257 5.24 5.06 13.40
N ILE A 258 4.73 5.14 14.63
CA ILE A 258 5.38 5.87 15.72
C ILE A 258 6.05 4.91 16.71
N CYS A 259 7.28 5.22 17.14
CA CYS A 259 7.97 4.40 18.13
C CYS A 259 8.91 5.21 19.04
N GLU A 260 9.36 4.55 20.10
CA GLU A 260 10.42 5.06 20.95
C GLU A 260 11.76 4.42 20.60
N ARG A 261 12.85 5.14 20.86
CA ARG A 261 14.23 4.66 20.65
C ARG A 261 14.49 3.30 21.27
N GLN A 262 14.09 3.13 22.54
CA GLN A 262 14.32 1.90 23.28
C GLN A 262 13.55 0.72 22.68
N ASP A 263 12.35 0.95 22.18
CA ASP A 263 11.49 -0.11 21.64
C ASP A 263 12.06 -0.59 20.29
N MET A 264 12.41 0.34 19.41
CA MET A 264 13.07 0.05 18.13
C MET A 264 14.39 -0.71 18.35
N MET A 265 15.29 -0.18 19.19
CA MET A 265 16.58 -0.82 19.44
C MET A 265 16.45 -2.16 20.17
N SER A 266 15.46 -2.33 21.05
CA SER A 266 15.19 -3.61 21.72
C SER A 266 14.75 -4.69 20.73
N MET A 267 13.91 -4.31 19.76
CA MET A 267 13.48 -5.18 18.67
C MET A 267 14.66 -5.55 17.76
N LEU A 268 15.43 -4.56 17.29
CA LEU A 268 16.57 -4.79 16.40
C LEU A 268 17.64 -5.67 17.05
N LYS A 269 18.03 -5.38 18.30
CA LYS A 269 19.03 -6.17 19.06
C LYS A 269 18.67 -7.64 19.18
N ARG A 270 17.38 -7.95 19.27
CA ARG A 270 16.88 -9.33 19.41
C ARG A 270 17.04 -10.13 18.12
N HIS A 271 16.98 -9.46 16.97
CA HIS A 271 17.11 -10.04 15.64
C HIS A 271 18.48 -9.77 15.03
N LYS A 272 19.45 -9.21 15.77
CA LYS A 272 20.76 -8.80 15.25
C LYS A 272 21.55 -9.90 14.53
N SER A 273 21.31 -11.16 14.87
CA SER A 273 22.05 -12.30 14.28
C SER A 273 21.35 -12.89 13.05
N THR A 274 20.12 -12.47 12.75
CA THR A 274 19.30 -13.02 11.65
C THR A 274 18.90 -11.94 10.66
N LEU A 275 18.57 -10.75 11.15
CA LEU A 275 18.11 -9.61 10.36
C LEU A 275 19.27 -9.00 9.57
N LYS A 276 19.15 -9.01 8.25
CA LYS A 276 20.13 -8.56 7.27
C LYS A 276 19.63 -7.41 6.41
N GLU A 277 18.33 -7.31 6.24
CA GLU A 277 17.68 -6.25 5.46
C GLU A 277 16.74 -5.48 6.39
N LEU A 278 16.90 -4.16 6.44
CA LEU A 278 16.06 -3.29 7.26
C LEU A 278 15.58 -2.09 6.45
N CYS A 279 14.27 -1.95 6.32
CA CYS A 279 13.62 -0.77 5.77
C CYS A 279 12.75 -0.08 6.83
N LEU A 280 13.02 1.20 7.08
CA LEU A 280 12.26 2.06 7.97
C LEU A 280 11.76 3.25 7.16
N ARG A 281 10.48 3.23 6.82
CA ARG A 281 9.81 4.20 5.96
C ARG A 281 8.87 5.09 6.78
N ASP A 282 8.83 6.39 6.53
CA ASP A 282 7.83 7.29 7.14
C ASP A 282 7.73 7.14 8.68
N ILE A 283 8.88 7.01 9.37
CA ILE A 283 8.92 6.65 10.80
C ILE A 283 9.01 7.91 11.67
N ARG A 284 8.19 7.94 12.73
CA ARG A 284 8.31 8.94 13.81
C ARG A 284 8.93 8.39 15.07
N LEU A 285 10.02 9.02 15.51
CA LEU A 285 10.63 8.85 16.81
C LEU A 285 10.03 9.86 17.79
N LYS A 286 9.42 9.37 18.87
CA LYS A 286 8.63 10.22 19.77
C LYS A 286 9.46 11.11 20.69
N SER A 287 10.60 10.63 21.18
CA SER A 287 11.39 11.30 22.23
C SER A 287 12.90 11.31 21.98
N THR A 288 13.32 11.08 20.73
CA THR A 288 14.74 11.05 20.34
C THR A 288 14.92 11.51 18.91
N SER A 289 16.16 11.80 18.52
CA SER A 289 16.51 12.14 17.14
C SER A 289 17.05 10.94 16.35
N TRP A 290 16.91 11.00 15.02
CA TRP A 290 17.51 10.09 14.06
C TRP A 290 19.03 10.17 14.08
N GLN A 291 19.58 11.37 14.29
CA GLN A 291 21.01 11.57 14.53
C GLN A 291 21.56 10.71 15.68
N LEU A 292 20.73 10.42 16.70
CA LEU A 292 21.10 9.54 17.81
C LEU A 292 20.76 8.06 17.58
N LEU A 293 19.71 7.77 16.80
CA LEU A 293 19.28 6.40 16.50
C LEU A 293 20.17 5.72 15.46
N LEU A 294 20.46 6.37 14.32
CA LEU A 294 21.20 5.77 13.21
C LEU A 294 22.59 5.25 13.62
N PRO A 295 23.41 6.00 14.39
CA PRO A 295 24.69 5.47 14.87
C PRO A 295 24.53 4.28 15.82
N LYS A 296 23.41 4.19 16.56
CA LYS A 296 23.12 3.04 17.42
C LYS A 296 22.74 1.82 16.59
N ILE A 297 21.95 1.98 15.53
CA ILE A 297 21.62 0.90 14.58
C ILE A 297 22.91 0.36 13.96
N ARG A 298 23.71 1.22 13.32
CA ARG A 298 24.99 0.85 12.69
C ARG A 298 25.93 0.08 13.61
N ARG A 299 26.09 0.52 14.87
CA ARG A 299 26.99 -0.16 15.83
C ARG A 299 26.46 -1.49 16.34
N THR A 300 25.17 -1.74 16.17
CA THR A 300 24.48 -2.90 16.77
C THR A 300 24.19 -3.99 15.75
N MET A 301 23.87 -3.58 14.52
CA MET A 301 23.40 -4.44 13.45
C MET A 301 24.51 -4.66 12.42
N ASP A 302 24.49 -5.82 11.79
CA ASP A 302 25.36 -6.19 10.67
C ASP A 302 24.45 -6.42 9.46
N LEU A 303 24.04 -5.32 8.84
CA LEU A 303 23.06 -5.29 7.75
C LEU A 303 23.78 -5.46 6.41
N ASP A 304 23.19 -6.28 5.54
CA ASP A 304 23.58 -6.40 4.14
C ASP A 304 22.92 -5.27 3.33
N GLU A 305 21.68 -4.91 3.69
CA GLU A 305 20.90 -3.85 3.06
C GLU A 305 20.17 -2.99 4.10
N ALA A 306 20.08 -1.68 3.84
CA ALA A 306 19.35 -0.74 4.67
C ALA A 306 18.61 0.28 3.80
N CYS A 307 17.40 0.66 4.22
CA CYS A 307 16.61 1.69 3.58
C CYS A 307 15.91 2.56 4.63
N ILE A 308 16.37 3.79 4.81
CA ILE A 308 15.72 4.82 5.61
C ILE A 308 15.14 5.83 4.63
N CYS A 309 13.82 5.87 4.48
CA CYS A 309 13.20 6.62 3.38
C CYS A 309 11.87 7.26 3.77
N GLY A 310 11.35 8.08 2.86
CA GLY A 310 10.14 8.87 3.06
C GLY A 310 10.34 9.97 4.10
N GLU A 311 9.26 10.33 4.79
CA GLU A 311 9.23 11.43 5.77
C GLU A 311 9.57 10.92 7.18
N ILE A 312 10.79 11.18 7.64
CA ILE A 312 11.21 10.76 8.97
C ILE A 312 11.17 11.92 9.98
N TYR A 313 10.59 11.63 11.14
CA TYR A 313 10.41 12.62 12.20
C TYR A 313 11.11 12.20 13.48
N GLY A 314 11.66 13.15 14.21
CA GLY A 314 12.31 12.95 15.50
C GLY A 314 12.10 14.12 16.45
N LEU A 315 12.71 14.03 17.63
CA LEU A 315 12.74 15.08 18.63
C LEU A 315 14.11 15.09 19.30
N GLU A 316 14.85 16.19 19.19
CA GLU A 316 16.11 16.34 19.91
C GLU A 316 15.91 16.17 21.41
N GLU A 317 16.92 15.61 22.10
CA GLU A 317 16.76 15.31 23.52
C GLU A 317 17.02 16.56 24.39
N ASN A 318 17.91 17.49 23.97
CA ASN A 318 18.31 18.65 24.77
C ASN A 318 18.87 19.82 23.92
N PRO A 319 18.15 20.96 23.81
CA PRO A 319 16.73 21.14 24.14
C PRO A 319 15.81 20.46 23.10
N PRO A 320 14.51 20.24 23.40
CA PRO A 320 13.63 19.49 22.52
C PRO A 320 13.20 20.31 21.29
N TYR A 321 13.89 20.09 20.17
CA TYR A 321 13.52 20.61 18.86
C TYR A 321 12.96 19.51 17.96
N PRO A 322 11.86 19.77 17.22
CA PRO A 322 11.38 18.85 16.19
C PRO A 322 12.46 18.63 15.13
N GLU A 323 12.69 17.36 14.80
CA GLU A 323 13.56 16.95 13.71
C GLU A 323 12.68 16.41 12.58
N TYR A 324 12.97 16.82 11.34
CA TYR A 324 12.26 16.39 10.14
C TYR A 324 13.26 16.24 8.99
N TRP A 325 13.11 15.15 8.24
CA TRP A 325 13.82 14.94 6.99
C TRP A 325 12.88 14.31 5.98
N ASP A 326 12.78 14.93 4.80
CA ASP A 326 12.21 14.31 3.61
C ASP A 326 13.35 13.60 2.87
N LEU A 327 13.32 12.27 2.88
CA LEU A 327 14.31 11.45 2.19
C LEU A 327 13.76 10.84 0.89
N SER A 328 12.54 11.24 0.50
CA SER A 328 11.77 10.69 -0.60
C SER A 328 11.59 9.15 -0.53
N LEU A 329 10.63 8.64 -1.28
CA LEU A 329 10.51 7.18 -1.46
C LEU A 329 11.49 6.72 -2.55
N PRO A 330 12.10 5.53 -2.43
CA PRO A 330 13.01 4.99 -3.45
C PRO A 330 12.40 4.96 -4.85
N ASP A 331 11.08 4.73 -4.92
CA ASP A 331 10.34 4.63 -6.18
C ASP A 331 9.88 5.99 -6.73
N ALA A 332 9.84 7.04 -5.90
CA ALA A 332 9.36 8.36 -6.29
C ALA A 332 10.47 9.21 -6.92
N SER A 333 11.65 9.21 -6.31
CA SER A 333 12.79 10.02 -6.73
C SER A 333 14.12 9.51 -6.18
N GLU A 334 15.20 9.82 -6.89
CA GLU A 334 16.56 9.72 -6.37
C GLU A 334 16.77 10.78 -5.28
N ASP A 335 17.35 10.37 -4.14
CA ASP A 335 17.68 11.28 -3.04
C ASP A 335 19.08 10.97 -2.51
N LEU A 336 19.98 11.93 -2.64
CA LEU A 336 21.40 11.76 -2.27
C LEU A 336 21.58 11.53 -0.76
N LEU A 337 20.78 12.20 0.08
CA LEU A 337 20.90 12.07 1.53
C LEU A 337 20.42 10.70 2.00
N ARG A 338 19.33 10.20 1.43
CA ARG A 338 18.85 8.83 1.62
C ARG A 338 19.95 7.82 1.28
N ASP A 339 20.56 7.96 0.11
CA ASP A 339 21.56 7.03 -0.37
C ASP A 339 22.80 7.05 0.54
N GLU A 340 23.26 8.23 0.97
CA GLU A 340 24.35 8.38 1.94
C GLU A 340 24.00 7.75 3.31
N ILE A 341 22.77 7.91 3.81
CA ILE A 341 22.31 7.30 5.07
C ILE A 341 22.30 5.77 4.97
N ASN A 342 21.79 5.25 3.86
CA ASN A 342 21.70 3.83 3.62
C ASN A 342 23.10 3.21 3.51
N GLU A 343 24.00 3.86 2.75
CA GLU A 343 25.40 3.45 2.68
C GLU A 343 26.06 3.53 4.07
N TYR A 344 25.79 4.58 4.85
CA TYR A 344 26.29 4.68 6.22
C TYR A 344 25.83 3.52 7.12
N LEU A 345 24.66 2.93 6.91
CA LEU A 345 24.21 1.83 7.76
C LEU A 345 24.89 0.49 7.45
N VAL A 346 25.32 0.27 6.21
CA VAL A 346 25.92 -0.99 5.74
C VAL A 346 27.44 -0.92 5.60
N ASN A 347 27.99 0.25 5.28
CA ASN A 347 29.43 0.44 5.04
C ASN A 347 30.18 0.85 6.31
N GLY A 348 30.90 -0.10 6.89
CA GLY A 348 31.75 0.06 8.09
C GLY A 348 32.84 1.13 7.99
N GLU A 349 33.17 1.61 6.79
CA GLU A 349 34.21 2.63 6.57
C GLU A 349 33.71 4.06 6.83
N ILE A 350 32.42 4.34 6.67
CA ILE A 350 31.84 5.69 6.80
C ILE A 350 31.70 6.11 8.27
N LYS A 351 32.66 6.83 8.83
CA LYS A 351 32.70 7.06 10.29
C LYS A 351 31.63 8.01 10.84
N ARG A 352 31.04 8.88 10.01
CA ARG A 352 30.13 9.95 10.44
C ARG A 352 28.74 9.75 9.86
N CYS A 353 27.73 10.00 10.69
CA CYS A 353 26.33 9.97 10.26
C CYS A 353 26.07 11.16 9.32
N PRO A 354 25.51 10.95 8.11
CA PRO A 354 25.22 12.01 7.15
C PRO A 354 24.34 13.12 7.72
N LEU A 355 23.33 12.80 8.53
CA LEU A 355 22.43 13.79 9.15
C LEU A 355 23.16 14.86 9.97
N ASN A 356 24.33 14.56 10.54
CA ASN A 356 25.12 15.52 11.32
C ASN A 356 25.75 16.62 10.46
N HIS A 357 25.91 16.38 9.16
CA HIS A 357 26.50 17.33 8.22
C HIS A 357 25.47 18.35 7.74
N TYR A 358 24.23 17.92 7.51
CA TYR A 358 23.17 18.76 6.99
C TYR A 358 22.50 19.63 8.05
N TYR A 359 22.58 19.25 9.32
CA TYR A 359 22.02 20.03 10.44
C TYR A 359 22.75 21.35 10.75
N ASN A 360 23.94 21.58 10.17
CA ASN A 360 24.76 22.78 10.40
C ASN A 360 24.70 23.80 9.24
N ARG A 361 23.67 23.73 8.40
CA ARG A 361 23.34 24.73 7.38
C ARG A 361 21.92 25.22 7.63
#